data_AF-A0A0R1XI22-F1
#
_entry.id   AF-A0A0R1XI22-F1
#
_cell.length_a   1.000
_cell.length_b   1.000
_cell.length_c   1.000
_cell.angle_alpha   90.00
_cell.angle_beta   90.00
_cell.angle_gamma   90.00
#
_symmetry.space_group_name_H-M   'P 1'
#
loop_
_entity.id
_entity.type
_entity.pdbx_description
1 polymer ?
#
loop_
_entity_poly.entity_id
_entity_poly.type
_entity_poly.pdbx_seq_one_letter_code
_entity_poly.pdbx_strand_id
1 'polypeptide(L)'
;MIGGLYSKDDTLRDAGFNIYYMGINLGSLLAPFIIGWVGQTYSYHAGFALSTIGMIFGLIQYSMGKRKYLAKDGLEPSDPIKPEEKTKVIKQVSWVIALVVIVLVGMQLTHLLNINNIIFIITILGILLPAAYFFNILRSPKITSKDRHNVLAYIVIFIASVLFWSIYEQTMTIFPLVTQQMTDLLLFGFHIKPSQFTGFNALFVLIYSPVVAAAWTKLGKHQPSSTTKFTVGLLASACSFLVLLIPINTHVAGAKFSGWWLILSLAIIEVGEVFLSPSGLSLTNKLAPKAFAA
;
A
#
# COMPACT_ATOMS: atom_id res chain seq x y z
N MET A 1 -11.29 5.37 -15.21
CA MET A 1 -11.22 4.27 -14.20
C MET A 1 -12.60 3.64 -14.04
N ILE A 2 -12.73 2.50 -13.34
CA ILE A 2 -14.00 1.73 -13.20
C ILE A 2 -15.20 2.58 -12.79
N GLY A 3 -15.01 3.63 -11.99
CA GLY A 3 -16.08 4.56 -11.64
C GLY A 3 -16.74 5.27 -12.82
N GLY A 4 -16.10 5.34 -13.98
CA GLY A 4 -16.66 5.89 -15.22
C GLY A 4 -17.46 4.88 -16.06
N LEU A 5 -17.55 3.61 -15.62
CA LEU A 5 -18.42 2.59 -16.25
C LEU A 5 -19.86 2.66 -15.74
N TYR A 6 -20.08 3.36 -14.63
CA TYR A 6 -21.36 3.46 -13.94
C TYR A 6 -21.80 4.92 -13.88
N SER A 7 -23.10 5.18 -13.99
CA SER A 7 -23.63 6.52 -13.72
C SER A 7 -23.50 6.85 -12.21
N LYS A 8 -23.64 8.13 -11.84
CA LYS A 8 -23.48 8.54 -10.43
C LYS A 8 -24.47 7.87 -9.48
N ASP A 9 -25.67 7.58 -9.98
CA ASP A 9 -26.78 7.00 -9.21
C ASP A 9 -26.94 5.48 -9.42
N ASP A 10 -26.01 4.84 -10.13
CA ASP A 10 -26.09 3.41 -10.41
C ASP A 10 -25.74 2.57 -9.17
N THR A 11 -26.74 1.85 -8.67
CA THR A 11 -26.61 0.94 -7.52
C THR A 11 -25.63 -0.21 -7.72
N LEU A 12 -25.28 -0.56 -8.98
CA LEU A 12 -24.31 -1.61 -9.29
C LEU A 12 -22.86 -1.13 -9.19
N ARG A 13 -22.63 0.17 -9.06
CA ARG A 13 -21.29 0.75 -9.00
C ARG A 13 -20.45 0.12 -7.90
N ASP A 14 -20.99 0.04 -6.69
CA ASP A 14 -20.28 -0.51 -5.53
C ASP A 14 -19.98 -2.00 -5.68
N ALA A 15 -20.92 -2.76 -6.25
CA ALA A 15 -20.72 -4.17 -6.57
C ALA A 15 -19.61 -4.36 -7.63
N GLY A 16 -19.55 -3.49 -8.64
CA GLY A 16 -18.48 -3.47 -9.64
C GLY A 16 -17.09 -3.22 -9.05
N PHE A 17 -16.98 -2.25 -8.14
CA PHE A 17 -15.73 -1.98 -7.42
C PHE A 17 -15.30 -3.18 -6.56
N ASN A 18 -16.24 -3.88 -5.92
CA ASN A 18 -15.94 -5.09 -5.15
C ASN A 18 -15.37 -6.21 -6.03
N ILE A 19 -15.95 -6.46 -7.21
CA ILE A 19 -15.44 -7.48 -8.15
C ILE A 19 -14.03 -7.13 -8.61
N TYR A 20 -13.79 -5.87 -8.96
CA TYR A 20 -12.46 -5.41 -9.36
C TYR A 20 -11.43 -5.59 -8.25
N TYR A 21 -11.76 -5.18 -7.03
CA TYR A 21 -10.89 -5.31 -5.88
C TYR A 21 -10.58 -6.77 -5.55
N MET A 22 -11.57 -7.66 -5.70
CA MET A 22 -11.38 -9.10 -5.55
C MET A 22 -10.38 -9.66 -6.58
N GLY A 23 -10.39 -9.14 -7.81
CA GLY A 23 -9.39 -9.49 -8.83
C GLY A 23 -7.95 -9.12 -8.43
N ILE A 24 -7.75 -7.94 -7.83
CA ILE A 24 -6.44 -7.50 -7.32
C ILE A 24 -5.93 -8.46 -6.23
N ASN A 25 -6.78 -8.73 -5.24
CA ASN A 25 -6.39 -9.59 -4.12
C ASN A 25 -6.18 -11.04 -4.53
N LEU A 26 -6.97 -11.56 -5.48
CA LEU A 26 -6.76 -12.90 -6.03
C LEU A 26 -5.41 -12.98 -6.76
N GLY A 27 -5.06 -11.96 -7.54
CA GLY A 27 -3.72 -11.86 -8.15
C GLY A 27 -2.60 -11.82 -7.11
N SER A 28 -2.75 -11.00 -6.08
CA SER A 28 -1.79 -10.89 -4.95
C SER A 28 -1.64 -12.20 -4.18
N LEU A 29 -2.73 -12.95 -4.00
CA LEU A 29 -2.72 -14.28 -3.38
C LEU A 29 -2.01 -15.29 -4.28
N LEU A 30 -2.38 -15.41 -5.56
CA LEU A 30 -1.87 -16.48 -6.42
C LEU A 30 -0.42 -16.25 -6.85
N ALA A 31 0.01 -14.99 -7.01
CA ALA A 31 1.34 -14.68 -7.52
C ALA A 31 2.48 -15.29 -6.67
N PRO A 32 2.54 -15.11 -5.34
CA PRO A 32 3.55 -15.76 -4.51
C PRO A 32 3.54 -17.29 -4.62
N PHE A 33 2.36 -17.92 -4.64
CA PHE A 33 2.25 -19.38 -4.71
C PHE A 33 2.68 -19.97 -6.04
N ILE A 34 2.54 -19.22 -7.13
CA ILE A 34 2.92 -19.69 -8.47
C ILE A 34 4.31 -19.18 -8.85
N ILE A 35 4.48 -17.86 -8.94
CA ILE A 35 5.73 -17.20 -9.37
C ILE A 35 6.83 -17.44 -8.34
N GLY A 36 6.52 -17.28 -7.05
CA GLY A 36 7.48 -17.51 -5.98
C GLY A 36 7.93 -18.97 -5.91
N TRP A 37 7.00 -19.92 -6.06
CA TRP A 37 7.32 -21.34 -6.15
C TRP A 37 8.19 -21.67 -7.36
N VAL A 38 7.86 -21.19 -8.57
CA VAL A 38 8.68 -21.41 -9.77
C VAL A 38 10.07 -20.78 -9.60
N GLY A 39 10.13 -19.55 -9.10
CA GLY A 39 11.36 -18.80 -8.87
C GLY A 39 12.33 -19.50 -7.92
N GLN A 40 11.82 -20.04 -6.81
CA GLN A 40 12.62 -20.67 -5.76
C GLN A 40 12.76 -22.19 -5.89
N THR A 41 12.13 -22.81 -6.88
CA THR A 41 12.26 -24.25 -7.18
C THR A 41 13.09 -24.51 -8.42
N TYR A 42 12.91 -23.71 -9.48
CA TYR A 42 13.57 -23.92 -10.76
C TYR A 42 14.63 -22.85 -11.04
N SER A 43 14.22 -21.58 -11.11
CA SER A 43 15.12 -20.45 -11.37
C SER A 43 14.39 -19.13 -11.18
N TYR A 44 15.06 -18.13 -10.59
CA TYR A 44 14.51 -16.78 -10.45
C TYR A 44 14.11 -16.18 -11.80
N HIS A 45 14.89 -16.43 -12.86
CA HIS A 45 14.54 -15.97 -14.21
C HIS A 45 13.24 -16.56 -14.72
N ALA A 46 12.95 -17.84 -14.40
CA ALA A 46 11.70 -18.48 -14.78
C ALA A 46 10.49 -17.85 -14.04
N GLY A 47 10.65 -17.53 -12.75
CA GLY A 47 9.61 -16.80 -11.99
C GLY A 47 9.34 -15.41 -12.57
N PHE A 48 10.39 -14.63 -12.87
CA PHE A 48 10.25 -13.32 -13.51
C PHE A 48 9.64 -13.42 -14.91
N ALA A 49 10.03 -14.42 -15.72
CA ALA A 49 9.44 -14.65 -17.03
C ALA A 49 7.94 -14.94 -16.93
N LEU A 50 7.51 -15.72 -15.94
CA LEU A 50 6.09 -15.99 -15.70
C LEU A 50 5.30 -14.72 -15.33
N SER A 51 5.90 -13.82 -14.55
CA SER A 51 5.32 -12.52 -14.23
C SER A 51 5.12 -11.66 -15.48
N THR A 52 6.13 -11.64 -16.37
CA THR A 52 6.08 -10.94 -17.66
C THR A 52 4.98 -11.51 -18.56
N ILE A 53 4.84 -12.84 -18.62
CA ILE A 53 3.76 -13.50 -19.36
C ILE A 53 2.39 -13.04 -18.83
N GLY A 54 2.20 -12.99 -17.51
CA GLY A 54 0.97 -12.47 -16.90
C GLY A 54 0.66 -11.02 -17.32
N MET A 55 1.67 -10.15 -17.33
CA MET A 55 1.52 -8.76 -17.79
C MET A 55 1.17 -8.69 -19.28
N ILE A 56 1.78 -9.51 -20.14
CA ILE A 56 1.47 -9.58 -21.58
C ILE A 56 0.00 -9.97 -21.78
N PHE A 57 -0.51 -10.99 -21.08
CA PHE A 57 -1.92 -11.34 -21.15
C PHE A 57 -2.83 -10.20 -20.70
N GLY A 58 -2.48 -9.50 -19.61
CA GLY A 58 -3.19 -8.31 -19.16
C GLY A 58 -3.24 -7.19 -20.20
N LEU A 59 -2.12 -6.93 -20.88
CA LEU A 59 -2.02 -5.93 -21.95
C LEU A 59 -2.82 -6.34 -23.20
N ILE A 60 -2.78 -7.61 -23.59
CA ILE A 60 -3.57 -8.14 -24.70
C ILE A 60 -5.07 -7.98 -24.40
N GLN A 61 -5.51 -8.44 -23.23
CA GLN A 61 -6.90 -8.32 -22.78
C GLN A 61 -7.36 -6.86 -22.76
N TYR A 62 -6.54 -5.95 -22.21
CA TYR A 62 -6.84 -4.53 -22.19
C TYR A 62 -6.89 -3.93 -23.60
N SER A 63 -5.93 -4.24 -24.47
CA SER A 63 -5.85 -3.68 -25.83
C SER A 63 -7.03 -4.12 -26.69
N MET A 64 -7.45 -5.38 -26.58
CA MET A 64 -8.61 -5.93 -27.26
C MET A 64 -9.93 -5.39 -26.70
N GLY A 65 -10.01 -5.20 -25.37
CA GLY A 65 -11.23 -4.81 -24.67
C GLY A 65 -11.50 -3.30 -24.62
N LYS A 66 -10.46 -2.45 -24.60
CA LYS A 66 -10.59 -1.02 -24.26
C LYS A 66 -11.55 -0.26 -25.16
N ARG A 67 -11.56 -0.54 -26.47
CA ARG A 67 -12.46 0.14 -27.43
C ARG A 67 -13.92 -0.29 -27.29
N LYS A 68 -14.16 -1.51 -26.81
CA LYS A 68 -15.50 -2.10 -26.72
C LYS A 68 -16.14 -1.88 -25.36
N TYR A 69 -15.37 -1.96 -24.28
CA TYR A 69 -15.90 -2.02 -22.92
C TYR A 69 -15.65 -0.76 -22.07
N LEU A 70 -14.79 0.18 -22.51
CA LEU A 70 -14.54 1.41 -21.75
C LEU A 70 -15.32 2.58 -22.34
N ALA A 71 -15.86 3.42 -21.45
CA ALA A 71 -16.51 4.67 -21.82
C ALA A 71 -15.50 5.62 -22.50
N LYS A 72 -15.96 6.40 -23.49
CA LYS A 72 -15.14 7.38 -24.22
C LYS A 72 -14.51 8.41 -23.28
N ASP A 73 -15.24 8.83 -22.25
CA ASP A 73 -14.78 9.79 -21.24
C ASP A 73 -13.64 9.23 -20.37
N GLY A 74 -13.41 7.91 -20.39
CA GLY A 74 -12.28 7.27 -19.73
C GLY A 74 -11.01 7.20 -20.58
N LEU A 75 -11.06 7.62 -21.86
CA LEU A 75 -9.91 7.62 -22.78
C LEU A 75 -9.12 8.92 -22.74
N GLU A 76 -9.67 9.97 -22.13
CA GLU A 76 -9.03 11.28 -21.99
C GLU A 76 -8.96 11.68 -20.50
N PRO A 77 -7.93 12.44 -20.09
CA PRO A 77 -7.85 12.95 -18.73
C PRO A 77 -8.95 13.99 -18.48
N SER A 78 -9.47 14.03 -17.25
CA SER A 78 -10.52 14.98 -16.84
C SER A 78 -10.08 16.46 -16.85
N ASP A 79 -8.77 16.69 -16.77
CA ASP A 79 -8.16 18.02 -16.82
C ASP A 79 -6.87 17.95 -17.68
N PRO A 80 -7.00 18.01 -19.03
CA PRO A 80 -5.84 17.93 -19.91
C PRO A 80 -4.97 19.18 -19.79
N ILE A 81 -3.65 19.00 -19.84
CA ILE A 81 -2.69 20.11 -19.89
C ILE A 81 -3.03 20.99 -21.09
N LYS A 82 -3.35 22.25 -20.81
CA LYS A 82 -3.68 23.21 -21.88
C LYS A 82 -2.43 23.58 -22.67
N PRO A 83 -2.55 23.91 -23.98
CA PRO A 83 -1.40 24.28 -24.81
C PRO A 83 -0.53 25.39 -24.19
N GLU A 84 -1.16 26.38 -23.53
CA GLU A 84 -0.49 27.47 -22.83
C GLU A 84 0.28 27.04 -21.58
N GLU A 85 -0.13 25.96 -20.92
CA GLU A 85 0.51 25.43 -19.71
C GLU A 85 1.66 24.47 -20.05
N LYS A 86 1.65 23.89 -21.26
CA LYS A 86 2.63 22.89 -21.69
C LYS A 86 4.07 23.35 -21.50
N THR A 87 4.40 24.57 -21.93
CA THR A 87 5.75 25.13 -21.79
C THR A 87 6.14 25.31 -20.33
N LYS A 88 5.21 25.69 -19.47
CA LYS A 88 5.44 25.86 -18.03
C LYS A 88 5.70 24.50 -17.36
N VAL A 89 4.88 23.50 -17.65
CA VAL A 89 5.04 22.14 -17.12
C VAL A 89 6.36 21.53 -17.58
N ILE A 90 6.70 21.62 -18.87
CA ILE A 90 7.98 21.13 -19.38
C ILE A 90 9.15 21.82 -18.66
N LYS A 91 9.13 23.15 -18.51
CA LYS A 91 10.18 23.86 -17.77
C LYS A 91 10.30 23.38 -16.32
N GLN A 92 9.18 23.19 -15.62
CA GLN A 92 9.18 22.70 -14.23
C GLN A 92 9.77 21.28 -14.13
N VAL A 93 9.33 20.36 -15.00
CA VAL A 93 9.84 18.99 -15.05
C VAL A 93 11.32 18.97 -15.41
N SER A 94 11.74 19.75 -16.42
CA SER A 94 13.14 19.88 -16.80
C SER A 94 14.01 20.42 -15.67
N TRP A 95 13.52 21.39 -14.88
CA TRP A 95 14.23 21.89 -13.69
C TRP A 95 14.39 20.82 -12.62
N VAL A 96 13.33 20.04 -12.34
CA VAL A 96 13.39 18.96 -11.35
C VAL A 96 14.38 17.87 -11.81
N ILE A 97 14.31 17.47 -13.09
CA ILE A 97 15.25 16.49 -13.66
C ILE A 97 16.69 17.02 -13.60
N ALA A 98 16.91 18.27 -13.99
CA ALA A 98 18.22 18.90 -13.94
C ALA A 98 18.77 18.92 -12.50
N LEU A 99 17.95 19.28 -11.51
CA LEU A 99 18.34 19.25 -10.11
C LEU A 99 18.74 17.83 -9.65
N VAL A 100 17.93 16.82 -9.98
CA VAL A 100 18.25 15.42 -9.66
C VAL A 100 19.56 14.99 -10.29
N VAL A 101 19.77 15.29 -11.57
CA VAL A 101 21.03 14.98 -12.27
C VAL A 101 22.22 15.71 -11.65
N ILE A 102 22.09 17.00 -11.32
CA ILE A 102 23.15 17.78 -10.67
C ILE A 102 23.52 17.16 -9.31
N VAL A 103 22.53 16.77 -8.51
CA VAL A 103 22.76 16.10 -7.21
C VAL A 103 23.48 14.77 -7.42
N LEU A 104 23.02 13.93 -8.36
CA LEU A 104 23.64 12.63 -8.63
C LEU A 104 25.07 12.76 -9.16
N VAL A 105 25.32 13.71 -10.07
CA VAL A 105 26.67 14.00 -10.59
C VAL A 105 27.57 14.55 -9.48
N GLY A 106 27.07 15.48 -8.65
CA GLY A 106 27.80 15.99 -7.50
C GLY A 106 28.17 14.89 -6.50
N MET A 107 27.23 13.97 -6.23
CA MET A 107 27.49 12.78 -5.42
C MET A 107 28.53 11.87 -6.07
N GLN A 108 28.48 11.66 -7.39
CA GLN A 108 29.46 10.84 -8.10
C GLN A 108 30.87 11.45 -8.03
N LEU A 109 30.99 12.75 -8.27
CA LEU A 109 32.27 13.48 -8.23
C LEU A 109 32.89 13.54 -6.84
N THR A 110 32.07 13.49 -5.80
CA THR A 110 32.51 13.46 -4.39
C THR A 110 32.66 12.04 -3.84
N HIS A 111 32.48 11.01 -4.67
CA HIS A 111 32.46 9.60 -4.26
C HIS A 111 31.39 9.27 -3.19
N LEU A 112 30.36 10.10 -3.07
CA LEU A 112 29.21 9.91 -2.19
C LEU A 112 28.05 9.17 -2.90
N LEU A 113 28.14 8.89 -4.20
CA LEU A 113 27.09 8.14 -4.90
C LEU A 113 27.14 6.65 -4.53
N ASN A 114 26.38 6.28 -3.50
CA ASN A 114 26.19 4.90 -3.08
C ASN A 114 24.76 4.68 -2.58
N ILE A 115 24.36 3.41 -2.44
CA ILE A 115 23.00 3.02 -2.07
C ILE A 115 22.59 3.62 -0.73
N ASN A 116 23.47 3.66 0.27
CA ASN A 116 23.16 4.17 1.60
C ASN A 116 22.82 5.67 1.55
N ASN A 117 23.57 6.45 0.79
CA ASN A 117 23.32 7.89 0.63
C ASN A 117 22.03 8.16 -0.16
N ILE A 118 21.70 7.32 -1.15
CA ILE A 118 20.40 7.40 -1.86
C ILE A 118 19.24 7.10 -0.90
N ILE A 119 19.33 6.03 -0.11
CA ILE A 119 18.32 5.68 0.92
C ILE A 119 18.17 6.84 1.92
N PHE A 120 19.28 7.43 2.35
CA PHE A 120 19.28 8.55 3.28
C PHE A 120 18.57 9.79 2.71
N ILE A 121 18.83 10.15 1.45
CA ILE A 121 18.13 11.26 0.77
C ILE A 121 16.63 10.97 0.68
N ILE A 122 16.24 9.75 0.28
CA ILE A 122 14.82 9.36 0.20
C ILE A 122 14.15 9.44 1.57
N THR A 123 14.85 9.04 2.63
CA THR A 123 14.35 9.12 4.02
C THR A 123 14.14 10.57 4.45
N ILE A 124 15.10 11.46 4.16
CA ILE A 124 14.95 12.90 4.41
C ILE A 124 13.76 13.46 3.65
N LEU A 125 13.62 13.16 2.35
CA LEU A 125 12.50 13.63 1.54
C LEU A 125 11.15 13.09 2.06
N GLY A 126 11.12 11.84 2.54
CA GLY A 126 9.95 11.22 3.16
C GLY A 126 9.46 11.94 4.42
N ILE A 127 10.32 12.67 5.12
CA ILE A 127 9.96 13.49 6.28
C ILE A 127 9.67 14.94 5.87
N LEU A 128 10.54 15.53 5.04
CA LEU A 128 10.47 16.94 4.67
C LEU A 128 9.28 17.26 3.77
N LEU A 129 8.92 16.40 2.81
CA LEU A 129 7.83 16.66 1.89
C LEU A 129 6.46 16.71 2.60
N PRO A 130 6.08 15.75 3.46
CA PRO A 130 4.87 15.88 4.27
C PRO A 130 4.89 17.09 5.20
N ALA A 131 6.03 17.38 5.85
CA ALA A 131 6.16 18.53 6.73
C ALA A 131 5.95 19.85 5.97
N ALA A 132 6.57 20.00 4.80
CA ALA A 132 6.39 21.15 3.92
C ALA A 132 4.94 21.25 3.41
N TYR A 133 4.30 20.12 3.09
CA TYR A 133 2.90 20.08 2.67
C TYR A 133 1.96 20.60 3.77
N PHE A 134 2.10 20.10 5.00
CA PHE A 134 1.32 20.58 6.14
C PHE A 134 1.60 22.04 6.47
N PHE A 135 2.86 22.46 6.41
CA PHE A 135 3.26 23.85 6.62
C PHE A 135 2.59 24.78 5.60
N ASN A 136 2.59 24.40 4.33
CA ASN A 136 1.95 25.15 3.25
C ASN A 136 0.43 25.25 3.43
N ILE A 137 -0.23 24.16 3.87
CA ILE A 137 -1.67 24.18 4.18
C ILE A 137 -1.94 25.15 5.33
N LEU A 138 -1.22 25.04 6.44
CA LEU A 138 -1.44 25.84 7.65
C LEU A 138 -1.20 27.34 7.43
N ARG A 139 -0.30 27.70 6.50
CA ARG A 139 -0.03 29.08 6.08
C ARG A 139 -0.90 29.59 4.93
N SER A 140 -1.68 28.72 4.30
CA SER A 140 -2.50 29.12 3.16
C SER A 140 -3.54 30.16 3.59
N PRO A 141 -3.69 31.27 2.86
CA PRO A 141 -4.77 32.23 3.12
C PRO A 141 -6.15 31.67 2.76
N LYS A 142 -6.21 30.50 2.12
CA LYS A 142 -7.44 29.85 1.65
C LYS A 142 -8.12 28.95 2.69
N ILE A 143 -7.59 28.85 3.91
CA ILE A 143 -8.16 28.00 4.97
C ILE A 143 -8.78 28.84 6.08
N THR A 144 -9.84 28.33 6.70
CA THR A 144 -10.50 28.97 7.85
C THR A 144 -9.83 28.58 9.18
N SER A 145 -10.14 29.29 10.26
CA SER A 145 -9.69 28.92 11.61
C SER A 145 -10.12 27.51 12.02
N LYS A 146 -11.30 27.07 11.58
CA LYS A 146 -11.81 25.71 11.80
C LYS A 146 -10.99 24.68 11.02
N ASP A 147 -10.68 24.96 9.75
CA ASP A 147 -9.84 24.10 8.92
C ASP A 147 -8.45 23.92 9.55
N ARG A 148 -7.87 24.99 10.12
CA ARG A 148 -6.58 24.91 10.82
C ARG A 148 -6.63 23.92 11.99
N HIS A 149 -7.71 23.93 12.78
CA HIS A 149 -7.88 22.99 13.89
C HIS A 149 -8.02 21.54 13.39
N ASN A 150 -8.78 21.34 12.30
CA ASN A 150 -8.93 20.03 11.65
C ASN A 150 -7.58 19.50 11.11
N VAL A 151 -6.78 20.35 10.48
CA VAL A 151 -5.45 19.98 9.96
C VAL A 151 -4.51 19.60 11.10
N LEU A 152 -4.52 20.33 12.21
CA LEU A 152 -3.72 19.97 13.40
C LEU A 152 -4.13 18.60 13.97
N ALA A 153 -5.43 18.33 14.07
CA ALA A 153 -5.92 17.01 14.48
C ALA A 153 -5.51 15.91 13.47
N TYR A 154 -5.56 16.22 12.17
CA TYR A 154 -5.16 15.29 11.12
C TYR A 154 -3.65 14.99 11.13
N ILE A 155 -2.79 15.92 11.53
CA ILE A 155 -1.34 15.64 11.68
C ILE A 155 -1.10 14.50 12.67
N VAL A 156 -1.85 14.45 13.78
CA VAL A 156 -1.75 13.35 14.75
C VAL A 156 -2.16 12.02 14.12
N ILE A 157 -3.26 12.01 13.36
CA ILE A 157 -3.73 10.82 12.63
C ILE A 157 -2.75 10.42 11.53
N PHE A 158 -2.12 11.38 10.85
CA PHE A 158 -1.09 11.14 9.84
C PHE A 158 0.13 10.46 10.45
N ILE A 159 0.65 10.96 11.58
CA ILE A 159 1.78 10.33 12.28
C ILE A 159 1.42 8.91 12.72
N ALA A 160 0.22 8.73 13.27
CA ALA A 160 -0.31 7.41 13.62
C ALA A 160 -0.37 6.48 12.38
N SER A 161 -0.82 6.99 11.22
CA SER A 161 -0.81 6.26 9.96
C SER A 161 0.59 5.85 9.52
N VAL A 162 1.55 6.79 9.59
CA VAL A 162 2.96 6.53 9.25
C VAL A 162 3.51 5.40 10.12
N LEU A 163 3.23 5.40 11.43
CA LEU A 163 3.67 4.33 12.32
C LEU A 163 3.04 2.98 11.93
N PHE A 164 1.74 2.96 11.67
CA PHE A 164 1.06 1.74 11.21
C PHE A 164 1.69 1.21 9.92
N TRP A 165 1.80 2.04 8.88
CA TRP A 165 2.33 1.61 7.59
C TRP A 165 3.81 1.27 7.66
N SER A 166 4.60 1.92 8.52
CA SER A 166 6.01 1.54 8.73
C SER A 166 6.15 0.13 9.31
N ILE A 167 5.19 -0.31 10.12
CA ILE A 167 5.14 -1.68 10.68
C ILE A 167 4.55 -2.63 9.63
N TYR A 168 3.47 -2.24 8.96
CA TYR A 168 2.82 -3.05 7.93
C TYR A 168 3.74 -3.34 6.74
N GLU A 169 4.48 -2.36 6.23
CA GLU A 169 5.39 -2.54 5.09
C GLU A 169 6.58 -3.48 5.40
N GLN A 170 6.84 -3.76 6.68
CA GLN A 170 7.81 -4.77 7.06
C GLN A 170 7.36 -6.20 6.74
N THR A 171 6.07 -6.43 6.50
CA THR A 171 5.54 -7.71 5.99
C THR A 171 6.12 -8.07 4.62
N MET A 172 6.64 -7.08 3.88
CA MET A 172 7.24 -7.25 2.55
C MET A 172 8.78 -7.15 2.57
N THR A 173 9.39 -6.83 3.72
CA THR A 173 10.86 -6.68 3.85
C THR A 173 11.44 -7.56 4.95
N ILE A 174 11.09 -7.31 6.22
CA ILE A 174 11.61 -8.06 7.37
C ILE A 174 10.99 -9.46 7.47
N PHE A 175 9.68 -9.59 7.26
CA PHE A 175 9.00 -10.88 7.38
C PHE A 175 9.57 -11.91 6.41
N PRO A 176 9.79 -11.63 5.11
CA PRO A 176 10.44 -12.56 4.20
C PRO A 176 11.84 -13.01 4.66
N LEU A 177 12.62 -12.10 5.26
CA LEU A 177 13.94 -12.43 5.81
C LEU A 177 13.82 -13.38 7.01
N VAL A 178 12.90 -13.09 7.94
CA VAL A 178 12.58 -13.96 9.07
C VAL A 178 12.11 -15.34 8.57
N THR A 179 11.22 -15.39 7.58
CA THR A 179 10.76 -16.63 6.94
C THR A 179 11.92 -17.45 6.40
N GLN A 180 12.85 -16.81 5.70
CA GLN A 180 13.97 -17.49 5.07
C GLN A 180 14.98 -18.02 6.10
N GLN A 181 15.31 -17.19 7.09
CA GLN A 181 16.43 -17.43 7.99
C GLN A 181 16.03 -18.18 9.26
N MET A 182 14.86 -17.88 9.83
CA MET A 182 14.49 -18.30 11.19
C MET A 182 13.29 -19.23 11.25
N THR A 183 12.58 -19.43 10.15
CA THR A 183 11.29 -20.14 10.14
C THR A 183 11.40 -21.54 9.53
N ASP A 184 10.77 -22.52 10.18
CA ASP A 184 10.52 -23.85 9.64
C ASP A 184 9.37 -23.76 8.63
N LEU A 185 9.69 -24.21 7.43
CA LEU A 185 8.90 -24.08 6.24
C LEU A 185 8.00 -25.30 5.99
N LEU A 186 8.07 -26.31 6.86
CA LEU A 186 7.17 -27.45 6.82
C LEU A 186 5.79 -27.04 7.32
N LEU A 187 4.85 -26.87 6.39
CA LEU A 187 3.46 -26.56 6.69
C LEU A 187 2.57 -27.61 6.04
N PHE A 188 1.65 -28.19 6.80
CA PHE A 188 0.74 -29.24 6.33
C PHE A 188 1.46 -30.46 5.69
N GLY A 189 2.72 -30.73 6.08
CA GLY A 189 3.54 -31.80 5.49
C GLY A 189 4.25 -31.42 4.19
N PHE A 190 4.11 -30.19 3.71
CA PHE A 190 4.77 -29.68 2.50
C PHE A 190 5.81 -28.61 2.85
N HIS A 191 6.93 -28.60 2.13
CA HIS A 191 7.92 -27.54 2.23
C HIS A 191 7.49 -26.32 1.42
N ILE A 192 6.93 -25.32 2.10
CA ILE A 192 6.51 -24.06 1.50
C ILE A 192 7.72 -23.15 1.30
N LYS A 193 7.82 -22.45 0.17
CA LYS A 193 8.90 -21.51 -0.10
C LYS A 193 8.69 -20.20 0.65
N PRO A 194 9.76 -19.51 1.10
CA PRO A 194 9.63 -18.29 1.89
C PRO A 194 8.78 -17.20 1.23
N SER A 195 8.88 -17.04 -0.10
CA SER A 195 8.08 -16.03 -0.82
C SER A 195 6.59 -16.28 -0.72
N GLN A 196 6.13 -17.52 -0.58
CA GLN A 196 4.71 -17.87 -0.53
C GLN A 196 4.03 -17.33 0.74
N PHE A 197 4.80 -16.96 1.77
CA PHE A 197 4.24 -16.38 2.98
C PHE A 197 3.60 -14.99 2.76
N THR A 198 4.06 -14.23 1.75
CA THR A 198 3.39 -12.97 1.39
C THR A 198 1.99 -13.20 0.82
N GLY A 199 1.71 -14.40 0.29
CA GLY A 199 0.36 -14.78 -0.13
C GLY A 199 -0.62 -14.91 1.04
N PHE A 200 -0.16 -15.21 2.26
CA PHE A 200 -1.05 -15.28 3.43
C PHE A 200 -1.60 -13.91 3.84
N ASN A 201 -0.83 -12.83 3.63
CA ASN A 201 -1.32 -11.47 3.82
C ASN A 201 -2.56 -11.22 2.92
N ALA A 202 -2.42 -11.42 1.61
CA ALA A 202 -3.55 -11.30 0.67
C ALA A 202 -4.73 -12.26 0.99
N LEU A 203 -4.44 -13.47 1.49
CA LEU A 203 -5.48 -14.40 1.93
C LEU A 203 -6.30 -13.81 3.09
N PHE A 204 -5.64 -13.22 4.08
CA PHE A 204 -6.32 -12.62 5.21
C PHE A 204 -7.12 -11.37 4.81
N VAL A 205 -6.65 -10.55 3.84
CA VAL A 205 -7.47 -9.47 3.27
C VAL A 205 -8.77 -10.03 2.68
N LEU A 206 -8.68 -11.10 1.88
CA LEU A 206 -9.84 -11.71 1.23
C LEU A 206 -10.85 -12.29 2.23
N ILE A 207 -10.37 -12.81 3.36
CA ILE A 207 -11.24 -13.37 4.41
C ILE A 207 -11.83 -12.25 5.27
N TYR A 208 -11.01 -11.29 5.72
CA TYR A 208 -11.43 -10.29 6.70
C TYR A 208 -12.21 -9.15 6.09
N SER A 209 -11.91 -8.72 4.87
CA SER A 209 -12.59 -7.56 4.26
C SER A 209 -14.11 -7.77 4.14
N PRO A 210 -14.63 -8.91 3.62
CA PRO A 210 -16.07 -9.14 3.56
C PRO A 210 -16.70 -9.27 4.94
N VAL A 211 -16.02 -9.91 5.89
CA VAL A 211 -16.51 -10.11 7.27
C VAL A 211 -16.66 -8.76 7.97
N VAL A 212 -15.63 -7.91 7.89
CA VAL A 212 -15.61 -6.59 8.50
C VAL A 212 -16.63 -5.66 7.81
N ALA A 213 -16.76 -5.71 6.49
CA ALA A 213 -17.80 -4.98 5.77
C ALA A 213 -19.21 -5.39 6.21
N ALA A 214 -19.49 -6.70 6.30
CA ALA A 214 -20.76 -7.22 6.79
C ALA A 214 -21.05 -6.80 8.24
N ALA A 215 -20.03 -6.80 9.11
CA ALA A 215 -20.14 -6.34 10.48
C ALA A 215 -20.53 -4.86 10.56
N TRP A 216 -19.90 -3.99 9.75
CA TRP A 216 -20.25 -2.56 9.70
C TRP A 216 -21.65 -2.31 9.16
N THR A 217 -22.05 -3.03 8.11
CA THR A 217 -23.41 -2.95 7.57
C THR A 217 -24.45 -3.35 8.62
N LYS A 218 -24.19 -4.42 9.38
CA LYS A 218 -25.09 -4.89 10.45
C LYS A 218 -25.15 -3.92 11.63
N LEU A 219 -24.04 -3.30 12.01
CA LEU A 219 -23.99 -2.35 13.13
C LEU A 219 -24.59 -0.98 12.78
N GLY A 220 -24.54 -0.57 11.51
CA GLY A 220 -25.11 0.69 11.04
C GLY A 220 -24.60 1.89 11.84
N LYS A 221 -25.50 2.58 12.55
CA LYS A 221 -25.17 3.75 13.39
C LYS A 221 -24.33 3.40 14.64
N HIS A 222 -24.29 2.13 15.04
CA HIS A 222 -23.52 1.66 16.21
C HIS A 222 -22.10 1.22 15.86
N GLN A 223 -21.65 1.47 14.63
CA GLN A 223 -20.27 1.17 14.27
C GLN A 223 -19.28 1.98 15.13
N PRO A 224 -18.09 1.43 15.43
CA PRO A 224 -17.03 2.18 16.09
C PRO A 224 -16.68 3.44 15.31
N SER A 225 -16.29 4.49 16.04
CA SER A 225 -15.81 5.72 15.42
C SER A 225 -14.59 5.46 14.53
N SER A 226 -14.35 6.31 13.54
CA SER A 226 -13.15 6.18 12.67
C SER A 226 -11.86 6.20 13.50
N THR A 227 -11.80 7.00 14.56
CA THR A 227 -10.68 7.02 15.51
C THR A 227 -10.52 5.68 16.22
N THR A 228 -11.61 5.07 16.70
CA THR A 228 -11.58 3.75 17.35
C THR A 228 -11.08 2.67 16.39
N LYS A 229 -11.56 2.66 15.14
CA LYS A 229 -11.08 1.73 14.11
C LYS A 229 -9.58 1.91 13.85
N PHE A 230 -9.11 3.16 13.82
CA PHE A 230 -7.70 3.50 13.68
C PHE A 230 -6.85 3.00 14.85
N THR A 231 -7.32 3.17 16.08
CA THR A 231 -6.66 2.67 17.30
C THR A 231 -6.56 1.15 17.30
N VAL A 232 -7.64 0.45 16.92
CA VAL A 232 -7.61 -1.02 16.74
C VAL A 232 -6.57 -1.41 15.69
N GLY A 233 -6.49 -0.66 14.58
CA GLY A 233 -5.46 -0.77 13.55
C GLY A 233 -4.04 -0.80 14.11
N LEU A 234 -3.70 0.24 14.86
CA LEU A 234 -2.39 0.40 15.49
C LEU A 234 -2.08 -0.65 16.56
N LEU A 235 -3.05 -0.99 17.40
CA LEU A 235 -2.85 -2.00 18.43
C LEU A 235 -2.65 -3.38 17.81
N ALA A 236 -3.39 -3.70 16.75
CA ALA A 236 -3.22 -4.94 16.01
C ALA A 236 -1.82 -5.04 15.37
N SER A 237 -1.31 -3.97 14.74
CA SER A 237 0.04 -4.00 14.17
C SER A 237 1.12 -4.16 15.24
N ALA A 238 0.99 -3.50 16.40
CA ALA A 238 1.88 -3.71 17.53
C ALA A 238 1.82 -5.16 18.06
N CYS A 239 0.62 -5.69 18.27
CA CYS A 239 0.41 -7.06 18.73
C CYS A 239 0.98 -8.11 17.75
N SER A 240 0.84 -7.89 16.45
CA SER A 240 1.42 -8.75 15.42
C SER A 240 2.93 -8.95 15.60
N PHE A 241 3.64 -7.86 15.87
CA PHE A 241 5.09 -7.89 16.10
C PHE A 241 5.44 -8.53 17.45
N LEU A 242 4.69 -8.22 18.50
CA LEU A 242 4.88 -8.83 19.82
C LEU A 242 4.72 -10.36 19.76
N VAL A 243 3.73 -10.85 19.00
CA VAL A 243 3.54 -12.29 18.80
C VAL A 243 4.73 -12.92 18.08
N LEU A 244 5.30 -12.25 17.08
CA LEU A 244 6.47 -12.77 16.35
C LEU A 244 7.75 -12.71 17.21
N LEU A 245 7.85 -11.78 18.15
CA LEU A 245 8.97 -11.68 19.08
C LEU A 245 9.04 -12.86 20.06
N ILE A 246 7.92 -13.53 20.37
CA ILE A 246 7.90 -14.69 21.27
C ILE A 246 8.83 -15.80 20.74
N PRO A 247 8.58 -16.41 19.57
CA PRO A 247 9.46 -17.46 19.05
C PRO A 247 10.87 -16.96 18.74
N ILE A 248 11.03 -15.70 18.33
CA ILE A 248 12.35 -15.11 18.10
C ILE A 248 13.18 -15.07 19.39
N ASN A 249 12.59 -14.83 20.55
CA ASN A 249 13.32 -14.80 21.82
C ASN A 249 13.41 -16.16 22.52
N THR A 250 12.52 -17.10 22.21
CA THR A 250 12.47 -18.41 22.89
C THR A 250 13.09 -19.55 22.08
N HIS A 251 13.39 -19.36 20.79
CA HIS A 251 14.00 -20.42 20.00
C HIS A 251 15.44 -20.70 20.46
N VAL A 252 15.83 -21.97 20.39
CA VAL A 252 17.22 -22.38 20.64
C VAL A 252 18.09 -21.82 19.51
N ALA A 253 19.27 -21.27 19.84
CA ALA A 253 20.20 -20.75 18.85
C ALA A 253 20.47 -21.79 17.75
N GLY A 254 20.23 -21.42 16.49
CA GLY A 254 20.39 -22.30 15.33
C GLY A 254 19.17 -23.18 14.99
N ALA A 255 18.14 -23.20 15.83
CA ALA A 255 16.87 -23.87 15.53
C ALA A 255 15.89 -22.92 14.83
N LYS A 256 15.12 -23.44 13.88
CA LYS A 256 14.05 -22.69 13.23
C LYS A 256 12.74 -22.83 14.02
N PHE A 257 11.98 -21.75 14.15
CA PHE A 257 10.66 -21.79 14.81
C PHE A 257 9.55 -22.07 13.80
N SER A 258 8.41 -22.61 14.27
CA SER A 258 7.30 -22.99 13.39
C SER A 258 6.74 -21.80 12.58
N GLY A 259 6.54 -22.00 11.27
CA GLY A 259 5.92 -21.00 10.37
C GLY A 259 4.51 -20.55 10.77
N TRP A 260 3.82 -21.30 11.63
CA TRP A 260 2.53 -20.88 12.18
C TRP A 260 2.58 -19.59 12.98
N TRP A 261 3.71 -19.28 13.64
CA TRP A 261 3.89 -18.01 14.34
C TRP A 261 3.87 -16.82 13.38
N LEU A 262 4.49 -16.98 12.21
CA LEU A 262 4.51 -15.95 11.20
C LEU A 262 3.15 -15.79 10.54
N ILE A 263 2.45 -16.90 10.26
CA ILE A 263 1.07 -16.86 9.74
C ILE A 263 0.14 -16.17 10.75
N LEU A 264 0.28 -16.45 12.04
CA LEU A 264 -0.49 -15.79 13.10
C LEU A 264 -0.18 -14.28 13.17
N SER A 265 1.10 -13.92 13.10
CA SER A 265 1.53 -12.51 13.06
C SER A 265 0.93 -11.78 11.84
N LEU A 266 0.95 -12.39 10.66
CA LEU A 266 0.30 -11.88 9.44
C LEU A 266 -1.23 -11.79 9.59
N ALA A 267 -1.88 -12.76 10.23
CA ALA A 267 -3.31 -12.70 10.50
C ALA A 267 -3.66 -11.50 11.38
N ILE A 268 -2.88 -11.25 12.43
CA ILE A 268 -3.15 -10.16 13.36
C ILE A 268 -2.93 -8.79 12.70
N ILE A 269 -1.87 -8.62 11.91
CA ILE A 269 -1.60 -7.31 11.26
C ILE A 269 -2.68 -6.96 10.23
N GLU A 270 -3.25 -7.97 9.57
CA GLU A 270 -4.31 -7.76 8.58
C GLU A 270 -5.64 -7.32 9.17
N VAL A 271 -5.95 -7.76 10.39
CA VAL A 271 -7.07 -7.18 11.15
C VAL A 271 -6.84 -5.66 11.28
N GLY A 272 -5.59 -5.25 11.51
CA GLY A 272 -5.25 -3.85 11.62
C GLY A 272 -5.47 -3.07 10.33
N GLU A 273 -5.03 -3.64 9.20
CA GLU A 273 -5.15 -3.01 7.88
C GLU A 273 -6.61 -2.83 7.47
N VAL A 274 -7.43 -3.88 7.60
CA VAL A 274 -8.85 -3.85 7.19
C VAL A 274 -9.66 -2.84 8.01
N PHE A 275 -9.23 -2.54 9.25
CA PHE A 275 -9.86 -1.51 10.08
C PHE A 275 -9.35 -0.10 9.75
N LEU A 276 -8.05 0.04 9.51
CA LEU A 276 -7.39 1.34 9.33
C LEU A 276 -7.57 1.89 7.91
N SER A 277 -7.36 1.07 6.88
CA SER A 277 -7.27 1.54 5.48
C SER A 277 -8.55 2.24 4.98
N PRO A 278 -9.76 1.68 5.13
CA PRO A 278 -11.00 2.38 4.72
C PRO A 278 -11.30 3.62 5.56
N SER A 279 -10.95 3.56 6.86
CA SER A 279 -11.21 4.65 7.82
C SER A 279 -10.28 5.83 7.60
N GLY A 280 -9.03 5.58 7.21
CA GLY A 280 -7.99 6.57 6.93
C GLY A 280 -8.42 7.54 5.83
N LEU A 281 -8.79 7.01 4.66
CA LEU A 281 -9.24 7.83 3.54
C LEU A 281 -10.50 8.65 3.87
N SER A 282 -11.44 8.07 4.63
CA SER A 282 -12.64 8.79 5.10
C SER A 282 -12.30 9.95 6.02
N LEU A 283 -11.35 9.75 6.95
CA LEU A 283 -10.88 10.80 7.86
C LEU A 283 -10.13 11.89 7.12
N THR A 284 -9.29 11.55 6.15
CA THR A 284 -8.60 12.52 5.29
C THR A 284 -9.60 13.42 4.59
N ASN A 285 -10.63 12.86 3.95
CA ASN A 285 -11.65 13.66 3.26
C ASN A 285 -12.49 14.55 4.20
N LYS A 286 -12.75 14.09 5.42
CA LYS A 286 -13.52 14.87 6.41
C LYS A 286 -12.73 16.02 7.04
N LEU A 287 -11.41 15.84 7.19
CA LEU A 287 -10.54 16.79 7.89
C LEU A 287 -9.74 17.69 6.93
N ALA A 288 -9.62 17.31 5.65
CA ALA A 288 -8.96 18.12 4.64
C ALA A 288 -9.74 19.42 4.36
N PRO A 289 -9.06 20.58 4.29
CA PRO A 289 -9.70 21.83 3.89
C PRO A 289 -10.20 21.73 2.45
N LYS A 290 -11.37 22.32 2.14
CA LYS A 290 -11.98 22.27 0.80
C LYS A 290 -11.05 22.75 -0.33
N ALA A 291 -10.20 23.74 -0.04
CA ALA A 291 -9.23 24.28 -1.01
C ALA A 291 -8.13 23.27 -1.42
N PHE A 292 -8.02 22.16 -0.70
CA PHE A 292 -7.07 21.07 -0.91
C PHE A 292 -7.77 19.70 -1.06
N ALA A 293 -9.10 19.68 -1.10
CA ALA A 293 -9.85 18.48 -1.43
C ALA A 293 -9.77 18.27 -2.96
N ALA A 294 -9.32 17.09 -3.37
CA ALA A 294 -9.27 16.67 -4.76
C ALA A 294 -10.66 16.23 -5.26
#